data_AF-J0IPM4-F1
#
_entry.id   AF-J0IPM4-F1
#
_cell.length_a   1.000
_cell.length_b   1.000
_cell.length_c   1.000
_cell.angle_alpha   90.00
_cell.angle_beta   90.00
_cell.angle_gamma   90.00
#
_symmetry.space_group_name_H-M   'P 1'
#
loop_
_entity.id
_entity.type
_entity.pdbx_description
1 polymer ?
#
loop_
_entity_poly.entity_id
_entity_poly.type
_entity_poly.pdbx_seq_one_letter_code
_entity_poly.pdbx_strand_id
1 'polypeptide(L)'
;MKEMVDYGIIGFLIFLSVIVIAIAIERLWFFATLRVDDYTDRRKLELALHKRLTLVATIGSNAPYIGLLGTVMGIMLTFMDLGSASGIDTKAIMTNLALALKATGMGLLVAIPAIVIYNLLVRKSEILVTKWDIFHHPVDTQSHEIYNKA
;
A
#
# COMPACT_ATOMS: atom_id res chain seq x y z
N MET A 1 -0.01 27.71 -12.83
CA MET A 1 -0.53 27.10 -11.57
C MET A 1 -1.05 25.68 -11.78
N LYS A 2 -1.87 25.41 -12.81
CA LYS A 2 -2.38 24.07 -13.14
C LYS A 2 -1.29 23.01 -13.32
N GLU A 3 -0.26 23.31 -14.11
CA GLU A 3 0.87 22.40 -14.30
C GLU A 3 1.60 22.07 -13.00
N MET A 4 1.73 23.03 -12.08
CA MET A 4 2.39 22.83 -10.80
C MET A 4 1.62 21.86 -9.89
N VAL A 5 0.29 21.90 -9.93
CA VAL A 5 -0.57 20.98 -9.20
C VAL A 5 -0.49 19.57 -9.79
N ASP A 6 -0.56 19.45 -11.12
CA ASP A 6 -0.44 18.17 -11.82
C ASP A 6 0.93 17.51 -11.56
N TYR A 7 2.03 18.27 -11.72
CA TYR A 7 3.37 17.75 -11.46
C TYR A 7 3.61 17.44 -9.99
N GLY A 8 3.05 18.23 -9.07
CA GLY A 8 3.16 17.99 -7.63
C GLY A 8 2.53 16.67 -7.20
N ILE A 9 1.31 16.40 -7.68
CA ILE A 9 0.57 15.18 -7.30
C ILE A 9 1.16 13.95 -7.94
N ILE A 10 1.47 14.01 -9.24
CA ILE A 10 2.08 12.89 -9.95
C ILE A 10 3.47 12.60 -9.38
N GLY A 11 4.28 13.64 -9.12
CA GLY A 11 5.59 13.50 -8.50
C GLY A 11 5.49 12.85 -7.11
N PHE A 12 4.53 13.27 -6.29
CA PHE A 12 4.30 12.67 -4.98
C PHE A 12 3.84 11.20 -5.08
N LEU A 13 2.92 10.87 -5.99
CA LEU A 13 2.48 9.50 -6.23
C LEU A 13 3.62 8.60 -6.71
N ILE A 14 4.47 9.09 -7.62
CA ILE A 14 5.66 8.36 -8.07
C ILE A 14 6.60 8.11 -6.90
N PHE A 15 6.85 9.12 -6.07
CA PHE A 15 7.69 8.97 -4.87
C PHE A 15 7.15 7.91 -3.91
N LEU A 16 5.83 7.91 -3.64
CA LEU A 16 5.19 6.89 -2.82
C LEU A 16 5.29 5.49 -3.46
N SER A 17 5.15 5.39 -4.78
CA SER A 17 5.31 4.14 -5.52
C SER A 17 6.73 3.55 -5.37
N VAL A 18 7.75 4.40 -5.49
CA VAL A 18 9.15 3.99 -5.30
C VAL A 18 9.39 3.48 -3.88
N ILE A 19 8.84 4.16 -2.86
CA ILE A 19 8.93 3.70 -1.46
C ILE A 19 8.30 2.32 -1.28
N VAL A 20 7.09 2.11 -1.83
CA VAL A 20 6.39 0.82 -1.74
C VAL A 20 7.24 -0.29 -2.35
N ILE A 21 7.79 -0.06 -3.56
CA ILE A 21 8.62 -1.05 -4.24
C ILE A 21 9.90 -1.33 -3.45
N ALA A 22 10.58 -0.29 -2.95
CA ALA A 22 11.78 -0.44 -2.15
C ALA A 22 11.53 -1.30 -0.89
N ILE A 23 10.44 -1.02 -0.17
CA ILE A 23 10.05 -1.81 1.00
C ILE A 23 9.66 -3.23 0.60
N ALA A 24 8.93 -3.40 -0.50
CA ALA A 24 8.56 -4.73 -0.99
C ALA A 24 9.79 -5.60 -1.22
N ILE A 25 10.83 -5.06 -1.86
CA ILE A 25 12.09 -5.76 -2.13
C ILE A 25 12.83 -6.07 -0.82
N GLU A 26 13.00 -5.09 0.08
CA GLU A 26 13.63 -5.27 1.40
C GLU A 26 12.95 -6.42 2.16
N ARG A 27 11.61 -6.43 2.17
CA ARG A 27 10.84 -7.42 2.91
C ARG A 27 10.85 -8.79 2.24
N LEU A 28 10.71 -8.88 0.92
CA LEU A 28 10.78 -10.16 0.22
C LEU A 28 12.13 -10.84 0.43
N TRP A 29 13.22 -10.08 0.43
CA TRP A 29 14.55 -10.62 0.71
C TRP A 29 14.72 -11.02 2.17
N PHE A 30 14.21 -10.22 3.11
CA PHE A 30 14.18 -10.55 4.53
C PHE A 30 13.44 -11.89 4.78
N PHE A 31 12.24 -12.05 4.22
CA PHE A 31 11.47 -13.30 4.36
C PHE A 31 12.16 -14.52 3.73
N ALA A 32 12.98 -14.33 2.70
CA ALA A 32 13.74 -15.42 2.07
C ALA A 32 14.98 -15.83 2.89
N THR A 33 15.51 -14.92 3.71
CA THR A 33 16.75 -15.15 4.48
C THR A 33 16.48 -15.42 5.97
N LEU A 34 15.25 -15.17 6.43
CA LEU A 34 14.87 -15.31 7.84
C LEU A 34 14.88 -16.79 8.27
N ARG A 35 15.64 -17.08 9.32
CA ARG A 35 15.57 -18.35 10.05
C ARG A 35 14.69 -18.14 11.27
N VAL A 36 13.58 -18.87 11.31
CA VAL A 36 12.56 -18.74 12.36
C VAL A 36 13.08 -19.28 13.70
N ASP A 37 14.05 -20.19 13.65
CA ASP A 37 14.64 -20.90 14.79
C ASP A 37 15.51 -20.02 15.71
N ASP A 38 15.96 -18.86 15.23
CA ASP A 38 16.84 -17.96 16.00
C ASP A 38 16.08 -17.09 17.02
N TYR A 39 14.74 -17.11 17.00
CA TYR A 39 13.90 -16.30 17.88
C TYR A 39 13.34 -17.12 19.03
N THR A 40 13.74 -16.82 20.26
CA THR A 40 13.20 -17.49 21.48
C THR A 40 11.86 -16.91 21.95
N ASP A 41 11.51 -15.70 21.49
CA ASP A 41 10.30 -14.98 21.91
C ASP A 41 9.44 -14.62 20.71
N ARG A 42 8.20 -15.14 20.69
CA ARG A 42 7.18 -14.86 19.68
C ARG A 42 6.98 -13.38 19.42
N ARG A 43 6.98 -12.54 20.47
CA ARG A 43 6.74 -11.10 20.33
C ARG A 43 7.86 -10.41 19.56
N LYS A 44 9.11 -10.86 19.72
CA LYS A 44 10.26 -10.33 18.98
C LYS A 44 10.19 -10.72 17.50
N LEU A 45 9.75 -11.95 17.21
CA LEU A 45 9.51 -12.42 15.85
C LEU A 45 8.39 -11.58 15.18
N GLU A 46 7.24 -11.43 15.83
CA GLU A 46 6.12 -10.62 15.32
C GLU A 46 6.56 -9.17 15.06
N LEU A 47 7.28 -8.53 15.99
CA LEU A 47 7.82 -7.18 15.78
C LEU A 47 8.72 -7.08 14.54
N ALA A 48 9.58 -8.07 14.30
CA ALA A 48 10.45 -8.10 13.13
C ALA A 48 9.66 -8.32 11.82
N LEU A 49 8.62 -9.16 11.85
CA LEU A 49 7.75 -9.48 10.71
C LEU A 49 6.73 -8.39 10.38
N HIS A 50 6.38 -7.52 11.34
CA HIS A 50 5.46 -6.40 11.10
C HIS A 50 6.17 -5.07 10.79
N LYS A 51 7.49 -4.98 10.97
CA LYS A 51 8.27 -3.77 10.68
C LYS A 51 8.04 -3.26 9.24
N ARG A 52 7.76 -1.96 9.09
CA ARG A 52 7.49 -1.26 7.81
C ARG A 52 6.22 -1.72 7.05
N LEU A 53 5.50 -2.77 7.46
CA LEU A 53 4.25 -3.19 6.79
C LEU A 53 3.16 -2.12 6.92
N THR A 54 3.07 -1.47 8.07
CA THR A 54 2.13 -0.37 8.31
C THR A 54 2.31 0.76 7.30
N LEU A 55 3.55 1.07 6.92
CA LEU A 55 3.83 2.15 5.96
C LEU A 55 3.29 1.80 4.56
N VAL A 56 3.47 0.56 4.12
CA VAL A 56 2.89 0.08 2.84
C VAL A 56 1.36 0.11 2.89
N ALA A 57 0.76 -0.30 4.01
CA ALA A 57 -0.68 -0.23 4.21
C ALA A 57 -1.21 1.21 4.13
N THR A 58 -0.53 2.14 4.82
CA THR A 58 -0.89 3.56 4.82
C THR A 58 -0.77 4.16 3.42
N ILE A 59 0.29 3.85 2.66
CA ILE A 59 0.40 4.32 1.29
C ILE A 59 -0.70 3.74 0.42
N GLY A 60 -0.94 2.43 0.51
CA GLY A 60 -1.98 1.74 -0.27
C GLY A 60 -3.38 2.31 -0.03
N SER A 61 -3.73 2.63 1.23
CA SER A 61 -5.04 3.20 1.56
C SER A 61 -5.17 4.68 1.22
N ASN A 62 -4.08 5.45 1.24
CA ASN A 62 -4.14 6.91 1.03
C ASN A 62 -3.83 7.36 -0.41
N ALA A 63 -3.12 6.56 -1.21
CA ALA A 63 -2.82 6.88 -2.61
C ALA A 63 -4.07 7.22 -3.48
N PRO A 64 -5.22 6.53 -3.34
CA PRO A 64 -6.44 6.91 -4.07
C PRO A 64 -6.94 8.31 -3.71
N TYR A 65 -6.88 8.67 -2.42
CA TYR A 65 -7.34 9.97 -1.94
C TYR A 65 -6.44 11.11 -2.42
N ILE A 66 -5.14 10.86 -2.55
CA ILE A 66 -4.20 11.81 -3.17
C ILE A 66 -4.55 12.05 -4.64
N GLY A 67 -4.86 11.00 -5.40
CA GLY A 67 -5.33 11.13 -6.78
C GLY A 67 -6.65 11.91 -6.87
N LEU A 68 -7.60 11.62 -5.99
CA LEU A 68 -8.88 12.31 -5.90
C LEU A 68 -8.71 13.81 -5.59
N LEU A 69 -7.81 14.17 -4.67
CA LEU A 69 -7.47 15.56 -4.41
C LEU A 69 -6.95 16.26 -5.67
N GLY A 70 -6.20 15.55 -6.52
CA GLY A 70 -5.76 16.07 -7.81
C GLY A 70 -6.89 16.38 -8.77
N THR A 71 -7.86 15.46 -8.90
CA THR A 71 -9.06 15.76 -9.68
C THR A 71 -9.80 16.99 -9.17
N VAL A 72 -9.99 17.09 -7.85
CA VAL A 72 -10.72 18.21 -7.22
C VAL A 72 -10.02 19.54 -7.50
N MET A 73 -8.69 19.60 -7.29
CA MET A 73 -7.93 20.81 -7.58
C MET A 73 -7.91 21.16 -9.07
N GLY A 74 -7.77 20.19 -9.97
CA GLY A 74 -7.77 20.41 -11.41
C GLY A 74 -9.11 20.95 -11.92
N ILE A 75 -10.23 20.40 -11.43
CA ILE A 75 -11.58 20.90 -11.74
C ILE A 75 -11.77 22.31 -11.19
N MET A 76 -11.37 22.57 -9.94
CA MET A 76 -11.47 23.89 -9.31
C MET A 76 -10.71 24.95 -10.11
N LEU A 77 -9.45 24.67 -10.49
CA LEU A 77 -8.65 25.59 -11.32
C LEU A 77 -9.26 25.79 -12.72
N THR A 78 -9.94 24.78 -13.26
CA THR A 78 -10.63 24.92 -14.54
C THR A 78 -11.81 25.89 -14.46
N PHE A 79 -12.60 25.82 -13.38
CA PHE A 79 -13.71 26.75 -13.17
C PHE A 79 -13.25 28.17 -12.81
N MET A 80 -12.15 28.32 -12.10
CA MET A 80 -11.56 29.65 -11.82
C MET A 80 -11.11 30.36 -13.11
N ASP A 81 -10.48 29.63 -14.02
CA ASP A 81 -10.08 30.19 -15.32
C ASP A 81 -11.31 30.56 -16.16
N LEU A 82 -12.38 29.76 -16.10
CA LEU A 82 -13.63 30.08 -16.79
C LEU A 82 -14.28 31.36 -16.25
N GLY A 83 -14.26 31.57 -14.92
CA GLY A 83 -14.83 32.76 -14.29
C GLY A 83 -14.05 34.05 -14.52
N SER A 84 -12.78 33.95 -14.94
CA SER A 84 -11.91 35.10 -15.23
C SER A 84 -11.73 35.36 -16.72
N ALA A 85 -12.07 34.40 -17.59
CA ALA A 85 -11.96 34.53 -19.04
C ALA A 85 -13.11 35.36 -19.65
N SER A 86 -12.79 36.18 -20.65
CA SER A 86 -13.77 36.99 -21.40
C SER A 86 -14.61 36.20 -22.42
N GLY A 87 -14.46 34.88 -22.45
CA GLY A 87 -15.12 33.97 -23.39
C GLY A 87 -14.91 32.51 -23.00
N ILE A 88 -15.77 31.63 -23.51
CA ILE A 88 -15.75 30.20 -23.17
C ILE A 88 -14.96 29.43 -24.24
N ASP A 89 -13.79 28.93 -23.88
CA ASP A 89 -13.06 27.92 -24.68
C ASP A 89 -13.39 26.50 -24.17
N THR A 90 -14.37 25.86 -24.81
CA THR A 90 -14.80 24.52 -24.46
C THR A 90 -13.72 23.46 -24.66
N LYS A 91 -12.83 23.62 -25.65
CA LYS A 91 -11.76 22.67 -25.94
C LYS A 91 -10.71 22.67 -24.83
N ALA A 92 -10.36 23.85 -24.33
CA ALA A 92 -9.45 23.99 -23.20
C ALA A 92 -10.05 23.39 -21.92
N ILE A 93 -11.34 23.60 -21.67
CA ILE A 93 -12.04 23.00 -20.52
C ILE A 93 -11.96 21.47 -20.57
N MET A 94 -12.35 20.87 -21.70
CA MET A 94 -12.34 19.41 -21.85
C MET A 94 -10.94 18.82 -21.64
N THR A 95 -9.91 19.50 -22.14
CA THR A 95 -8.52 19.06 -21.98
C THR A 95 -8.09 19.12 -20.51
N ASN A 96 -8.41 20.20 -19.80
CA ASN A 96 -8.07 20.37 -18.39
C ASN A 96 -8.78 19.34 -17.49
N LEU A 97 -10.04 19.03 -17.78
CA LEU A 97 -10.79 18.00 -17.05
C LEU A 97 -10.20 16.60 -17.30
N ALA A 98 -9.76 16.31 -18.53
CA ALA A 98 -9.09 15.04 -18.83
C ALA A 98 -7.76 14.90 -18.05
N LEU A 99 -6.97 15.98 -17.94
CA LEU A 99 -5.75 15.98 -17.14
C LEU A 99 -6.03 15.77 -15.65
N ALA A 100 -7.10 16.38 -15.13
CA ALA A 100 -7.55 16.16 -13.77
C ALA A 100 -7.86 14.67 -13.54
N LEU A 101 -8.62 14.02 -14.43
CA LEU A 101 -8.97 12.59 -14.34
C LEU A 101 -7.75 11.67 -14.34
N LYS A 102 -6.69 12.03 -15.07
CA LYS A 102 -5.41 11.30 -15.06
C LYS A 102 -4.83 11.17 -13.65
N ALA A 103 -4.96 12.19 -12.79
CA ALA A 103 -4.44 12.16 -11.42
C ALA A 103 -5.07 11.04 -10.57
N THR A 104 -6.39 10.84 -10.70
CA THR A 104 -7.10 9.74 -10.02
C THR A 104 -6.69 8.38 -10.55
N GLY A 105 -6.53 8.25 -11.88
CA GLY A 105 -5.99 7.02 -12.48
C GLY A 105 -4.62 6.66 -11.92
N MET A 106 -3.72 7.64 -11.80
CA MET A 106 -2.40 7.45 -11.20
C MET A 106 -2.48 7.05 -9.72
N GLY A 107 -3.38 7.65 -8.94
CA GLY A 107 -3.58 7.28 -7.53
C GLY A 107 -3.98 5.81 -7.37
N LEU A 108 -4.88 5.32 -8.23
CA LEU A 108 -5.29 3.91 -8.25
C LEU A 108 -4.16 2.98 -8.71
N LEU A 109 -3.39 3.39 -9.73
CA LEU A 109 -2.24 2.63 -10.21
C LEU A 109 -1.17 2.43 -9.13
N VAL A 110 -1.03 3.36 -8.18
CA VAL A 110 -0.12 3.20 -7.03
C VAL A 110 -0.76 2.39 -5.91
N ALA A 111 -2.05 2.62 -5.64
CA ALA A 111 -2.77 1.98 -4.53
C ALA A 111 -2.92 0.46 -4.69
N ILE A 112 -3.33 0.01 -5.88
CA ILE A 112 -3.65 -1.40 -6.13
C ILE A 112 -2.43 -2.30 -5.88
N PRO A 113 -1.25 -2.05 -6.48
CA PRO A 113 -0.07 -2.86 -6.21
C PRO A 113 0.38 -2.77 -4.74
N ALA A 114 0.29 -1.59 -4.11
CA ALA A 114 0.70 -1.41 -2.72
C ALA A 114 -0.14 -2.29 -1.76
N ILE A 115 -1.46 -2.32 -1.94
CA ILE A 115 -2.36 -3.15 -1.13
C ILE A 115 -2.10 -4.64 -1.38
N VAL A 116 -1.90 -5.04 -2.64
CA VAL A 116 -1.58 -6.45 -2.97
C VAL A 116 -0.29 -6.89 -2.28
N ILE A 117 0.77 -6.08 -2.37
CA ILE A 117 2.04 -6.36 -1.71
C ILE A 117 1.83 -6.47 -0.20
N TYR A 118 1.15 -5.50 0.41
CA TYR A 118 0.87 -5.52 1.85
C TYR A 118 0.17 -6.82 2.28
N ASN A 119 -0.90 -7.21 1.60
CA ASN A 119 -1.65 -8.43 1.91
C ASN A 119 -0.78 -9.69 1.80
N LEU A 120 0.08 -9.77 0.77
CA LEU A 120 1.02 -10.88 0.61
C LEU A 120 2.06 -10.94 1.74
N LEU A 121 2.62 -9.80 2.15
CA LEU A 121 3.62 -9.74 3.22
C LEU A 121 3.00 -10.06 4.59
N VAL A 122 1.78 -9.58 4.85
CA VAL A 122 1.02 -9.95 6.08
C VAL A 122 0.80 -11.45 6.11
N ARG A 123 0.29 -12.03 5.03
CA ARG A 123 0.03 -13.47 4.96
C ARG A 123 1.29 -14.30 5.18
N LYS A 124 2.42 -13.89 4.59
CA LYS A 124 3.72 -14.55 4.84
C LYS A 124 4.15 -14.45 6.30
N SER A 125 3.92 -13.31 6.94
CA SER A 125 4.24 -13.09 8.36
C SER A 125 3.44 -14.04 9.25
N GLU A 126 2.13 -14.15 9.04
CA GLU A 126 1.26 -15.09 9.77
C GLU A 126 1.75 -16.54 9.66
N ILE A 127 2.06 -16.98 8.43
CA ILE A 127 2.55 -18.35 8.19
C ILE A 127 3.85 -18.62 8.95
N LEU A 128 4.75 -17.65 9.02
CA LEU A 128 6.02 -17.79 9.75
C LEU A 128 5.81 -17.84 11.26
N VAL A 129 4.89 -17.06 11.81
CA VAL A 129 4.49 -17.15 13.22
C VAL A 129 3.88 -18.52 13.52
N THR A 130 2.98 -19.02 12.66
CA THR A 130 2.41 -20.36 12.84
C THR A 130 3.47 -21.46 12.78
N LYS A 131 4.45 -21.37 11.87
CA LYS A 131 5.58 -22.32 11.82
C LYS A 131 6.41 -22.29 13.10
N TRP A 132 6.65 -21.10 13.64
CA TRP A 132 7.35 -20.93 14.92
C TRP A 132 6.57 -21.59 16.07
N ASP A 133 5.25 -21.36 16.13
CA ASP A 133 4.37 -21.93 17.16
C ASP A 133 4.40 -23.47 17.12
N ILE A 134 4.29 -24.09 15.94
CA ILE A 134 4.35 -25.56 15.76
C ILE A 134 5.68 -26.14 16.27
N PHE A 135 6.80 -25.45 16.04
CA PHE A 135 8.12 -25.94 16.45
C PHE A 135 8.33 -25.84 17.96
N HIS A 136 7.87 -24.76 18.60
CA HIS A 136 8.08 -24.53 20.04
C HIS A 136 6.99 -25.15 20.93
N HIS A 137 5.79 -25.39 20.38
CA HIS A 137 4.67 -26.04 21.06
C HIS A 137 4.14 -27.18 20.18
N PRO A 138 4.89 -28.29 20.06
CA PRO A 138 4.39 -29.45 19.33
C PRO A 138 3.10 -29.93 19.99
N VAL A 139 2.07 -30.23 19.18
CA VAL A 139 0.80 -30.72 19.71
C VAL A 139 1.02 -32.10 20.33
N ASP A 140 0.89 -32.18 21.66
CA ASP A 140 1.04 -33.43 22.42
C ASP A 140 0.02 -34.47 21.93
N THR A 141 0.52 -35.44 21.16
CA THR A 141 -0.30 -36.51 20.56
C THR A 141 -0.95 -37.42 21.62
N GLN A 142 -0.60 -37.29 22.91
CA GLN A 142 -1.17 -38.05 24.02
C GLN A 142 -2.65 -37.71 24.32
N SER A 143 -3.15 -36.55 23.89
CA SER A 143 -4.55 -36.16 24.08
C SER A 143 -5.54 -36.93 23.19
N HIS A 144 -5.08 -37.48 22.06
CA HIS A 144 -5.91 -38.29 21.16
C HIS A 144 -6.10 -39.74 21.64
N GLU A 145 -5.19 -40.28 22.46
CA GLU A 145 -5.36 -41.63 23.01
C GLU A 145 -6.42 -41.69 24.13
N ILE A 146 -6.65 -40.60 24.85
CA ILE A 146 -7.63 -40.55 25.95
C ILE A 146 -9.06 -40.48 25.39
N TYR A 147 -9.28 -39.84 24.23
CA TYR A 147 -10.60 -39.74 23.60
C TYR A 147 -11.00 -41.01 22.83
N ASN A 148 -10.04 -41.87 22.45
CA ASN A 148 -10.30 -43.15 21.78
C ASN A 148 -10.32 -44.35 22.76
N LYS A 149 -10.10 -44.10 24.05
CA LYS A 149 -10.18 -45.09 25.14
C LYS A 149 -11.36 -44.83 26.11
N ALA A 150 -12.17 -43.82 25.85
CA ALA A 150 -13.44 -43.55 26.55
C ALA A 150 -14.61 -43.98 25.65
#